data_AF-A0A965PB67-F1
#
_entry.id   AF-A0A965PB67-F1
#
_cell.length_a   1.000
_cell.length_b   1.000
_cell.length_c   1.000
_cell.angle_alpha   90.00
_cell.angle_beta   90.00
_cell.angle_gamma   90.00
#
_symmetry.space_group_name_H-M   'P 1'
#
loop_
_entity.id
_entity.type
_entity.pdbx_description
1 polymer ?
#
loop_
_entity_poly.entity_id
_entity_poly.type
_entity_poly.pdbx_seq_one_letter_code
_entity_poly.pdbx_strand_id
1 'polypeptide(L)' 'DAIESQKDIRKMTMVINLSPARGYIGGGLQVDGNWHNHQHAREQGSASFFPAWMKHRAKAPIWGTRWVLVAWITGPAWR' A
#
# COMPACT_ATOMS: atom_id res chain seq x y z
N ASP A 1 16.11 -21.13 -28.82
CA ASP A 1 15.25 -19.93 -28.73
C ASP A 1 14.83 -19.72 -27.28
N ALA A 2 15.67 -19.03 -26.52
CA ALA A 2 15.36 -18.71 -25.14
C ALA A 2 14.33 -17.57 -25.13
N ILE A 3 13.13 -17.85 -24.63
CA ILE A 3 12.18 -16.80 -24.26
C ILE A 3 12.84 -16.06 -23.11
N GLU A 4 13.44 -14.91 -23.40
CA GLU A 4 13.94 -14.01 -22.37
C GLU A 4 12.75 -13.61 -21.51
N SER A 5 12.71 -14.14 -20.29
CA SER A 5 11.70 -13.81 -19.30
C SER A 5 11.86 -12.32 -19.00
N GLN A 6 10.98 -11.51 -19.59
CA GLN A 6 10.91 -10.10 -19.29
C GLN A 6 10.72 -9.94 -17.78
N LYS A 7 11.63 -9.22 -17.11
CA LYS A 7 11.57 -9.05 -15.66
C LYS A 7 10.29 -8.30 -15.28
N ASP A 8 9.49 -8.94 -14.44
CA ASP A 8 8.28 -8.35 -13.87
C ASP A 8 8.63 -7.13 -13.02
N ILE A 9 7.94 -6.02 -13.27
CA ILE A 9 8.04 -4.79 -12.49
C ILE A 9 6.77 -4.58 -11.67
N ARG A 10 6.93 -3.99 -10.48
CA ARG A 10 5.79 -3.62 -9.63
C ARG A 10 5.00 -2.52 -10.32
N LYS A 11 3.71 -2.74 -10.50
CA LYS A 11 2.78 -1.79 -11.11
C LYS A 11 1.98 -1.05 -10.06
N MET A 12 1.48 -1.80 -9.08
CA MET A 12 0.59 -1.29 -8.05
C MET A 12 0.97 -1.89 -6.69
N THR A 13 0.89 -1.05 -5.67
CA THR A 13 1.00 -1.45 -4.27
C THR A 13 -0.40 -1.46 -3.66
N MET A 14 -0.72 -2.54 -2.96
CA MET A 14 -1.92 -2.67 -2.14
C MET A 14 -1.49 -2.75 -0.67
N VAL A 15 -2.09 -1.92 0.18
CA VAL A 15 -1.88 -1.94 1.64
C VAL A 15 -3.23 -2.20 2.32
N ILE A 16 -3.32 -3.30 3.07
CA ILE A 16 -4.52 -3.71 3.79
C ILE A 16 -4.31 -3.52 5.29
N ASN A 17 -5.26 -2.88 5.97
CA ASN A 17 -5.24 -2.75 7.42
C ASN A 17 -5.71 -4.06 8.09
N LEU A 18 -4.90 -4.64 8.98
CA LEU A 18 -5.23 -5.87 9.70
C LEU A 18 -5.57 -5.65 11.18
N SER A 19 -5.49 -4.42 11.66
CA SER A 19 -5.79 -4.07 13.05
C SER A 19 -7.03 -3.17 13.13
N PRO A 20 -7.88 -3.33 14.17
CA PRO A 20 -8.96 -2.40 14.45
C PRO A 20 -8.43 -0.97 14.62
N ALA A 21 -9.12 0.04 14.07
CA ALA A 21 -8.72 1.44 14.16
C ALA A 21 -8.59 1.93 15.61
N ARG A 22 -9.42 1.40 16.52
CA ARG A 22 -9.38 1.67 17.97
C ARG A 22 -8.25 0.98 18.73
N GLY A 23 -7.47 0.10 18.09
CA GLY A 23 -6.39 -0.67 18.72
C GLY A 23 -5.03 0.02 18.75
N TYR A 24 -4.91 1.22 18.16
CA TYR A 24 -3.67 1.99 18.12
C TYR A 24 -3.95 3.49 17.97
N ILE A 25 -2.99 4.32 18.38
CA ILE A 25 -3.05 5.78 18.21
C ILE A 25 -1.97 6.21 17.22
N GLY A 26 -2.31 7.14 16.32
CA GLY A 26 -1.39 7.61 15.28
C GLY A 26 -1.23 6.59 14.16
N GLY A 27 -0.01 6.43 13.62
CA GLY A 27 0.27 5.54 12.51
C GLY A 27 -0.44 5.89 11.19
N GLY A 28 -0.39 4.97 10.23
CA GLY A 28 -1.09 5.07 8.96
C GLY A 28 -0.19 5.03 7.73
N LEU A 29 -0.78 5.30 6.58
CA LEU A 29 -0.14 5.33 5.27
C LEU A 29 -0.23 6.75 4.69
N GLN A 30 0.88 7.27 4.19
CA GLN A 30 0.92 8.50 3.40
C GLN A 30 1.49 8.18 2.03
N VAL A 31 0.84 8.70 0.99
CA VAL A 31 1.26 8.57 -0.40
C VAL A 31 1.20 9.96 -1.01
N ASP A 32 2.26 10.37 -1.70
CA ASP A 32 2.37 11.70 -2.30
C ASP A 32 1.43 11.80 -3.51
N GLY A 33 0.40 12.65 -3.43
CA GLY A 33 -0.54 12.89 -4.53
C GLY A 33 -1.91 13.36 -4.05
N ASN A 34 -2.75 13.81 -4.99
CA ASN A 34 -4.15 14.11 -4.75
C ASN A 34 -4.98 12.82 -4.95
N TRP A 35 -5.45 12.22 -3.86
CA TRP A 35 -6.50 11.20 -3.92
C TRP A 35 -7.86 11.87 -4.08
N HIS A 36 -8.71 11.32 -4.94
CA HIS A 36 -10.13 11.65 -4.87
C HIS A 36 -10.76 10.96 -3.65
N ASN A 37 -11.58 11.70 -2.89
CA ASN A 37 -12.26 11.21 -1.67
C ASN A 37 -11.30 10.69 -0.58
N HIS A 38 -10.39 11.57 -0.13
CA HIS A 38 -9.34 11.37 0.89
C HIS A 38 -9.79 10.95 2.32
N GLN A 39 -10.88 10.22 2.50
CA GLN A 39 -11.05 9.50 3.76
C GLN A 39 -10.11 8.29 3.73
N HIS A 40 -8.92 8.43 4.31
CA HIS A 40 -8.01 7.31 4.52
C HIS A 40 -8.77 6.24 5.30
N ALA A 41 -9.22 5.18 4.63
CA ALA A 41 -9.98 4.13 5.28
C ALA A 41 -9.07 3.47 6.33
N ARG A 42 -9.36 3.66 7.62
CA ARG A 42 -8.57 3.12 8.74
C ARG A 42 -9.14 1.82 9.31
N GLU A 43 -10.33 1.44 8.87
CA GLU A 43 -11.02 0.26 9.35
C GLU A 43 -10.26 -1.02 9.02
N GLN A 44 -10.36 -2.01 9.90
CA GLN A 44 -9.79 -3.33 9.65
C GLN A 44 -10.42 -3.94 8.39
N GLY A 45 -9.59 -4.49 7.52
CA GLY A 45 -10.01 -5.02 6.21
C GLY A 45 -10.04 -3.99 5.09
N SER A 46 -9.91 -2.69 5.38
CA SER A 46 -9.82 -1.69 4.31
C SER A 46 -8.49 -1.82 3.55
N ALA A 47 -8.55 -1.57 2.24
CA ALA A 47 -7.40 -1.65 1.34
C ALA A 47 -7.17 -0.30 0.64
N SER A 48 -5.91 0.14 0.57
CA SER A 48 -5.47 1.30 -0.20
C SER A 48 -4.63 0.83 -1.38
N PHE A 49 -4.93 1.35 -2.58
CA PHE A 49 -4.23 1.02 -3.82
C PHE A 49 -3.58 2.28 -4.39
N PHE A 50 -2.35 2.16 -4.86
CA PHE A 50 -1.63 3.24 -5.52
C PHE A 50 -0.53 2.70 -6.45
N PRO A 51 -0.20 3.40 -7.54
CA PRO A 51 0.93 3.06 -8.41
C PRO A 51 2.23 2.83 -7.63
N ALA A 52 2.97 1.77 -7.95
CA ALA A 52 4.13 1.33 -7.18
C ALA A 52 5.30 2.33 -7.21
N TRP A 53 5.36 3.21 -8.21
CA TRP A 53 6.37 4.26 -8.33
C TRP A 53 6.05 5.52 -7.51
N MET A 54 4.84 5.65 -6.96
CA MET A 54 4.50 6.81 -6.13
C MET A 54 5.30 6.80 -4.82
N LYS A 55 5.80 7.96 -4.44
CA LYS A 55 6.46 8.15 -3.15
C LYS A 55 5.45 7.96 -2.02
N HIS A 56 5.81 7.14 -1.04
CA HIS A 56 4.94 6.81 0.08
C HIS A 56 5.76 6.49 1.33
N ARG A 57 5.13 6.60 2.49
CA ARG A 57 5.72 6.19 3.77
C ARG A 57 4.67 5.62 4.71
N ALA A 58 5.09 4.67 5.53
CA ALA A 58 4.35 4.27 6.72
C ALA A 58 4.65 5.25 7.86
N LYS A 59 3.63 5.62 8.63
CA LYS A 59 3.82 6.28 9.92
C LYS A 59 3.74 5.22 11.02
N ALA A 60 4.69 5.25 11.95
CA ALA A 60 4.64 4.41 13.14
C ALA A 60 3.47 4.83 14.05
N PRO A 61 2.77 3.86 14.68
CA PRO A 61 1.86 4.20 15.78
C PRO A 61 2.67 4.76 16.95
N ILE A 62 2.09 5.72 17.68
CA ILE A 62 2.68 6.24 18.92
C ILE A 62 2.29 5.39 20.14
N TRP A 63 1.22 4.61 20.01
CA TRP A 63 0.74 3.66 21.01
C TRP A 63 -0.03 2.52 20.34
N GLY A 64 0.09 1.32 20.91
CA GLY A 64 -0.52 0.10 20.38
C GLY A 64 0.28 -0.51 19.22
N THR A 65 -0.28 -1.55 18.59
CA THR A 65 0.33 -2.25 17.46
C THR A 65 -0.58 -2.18 16.24
N ARG A 66 -0.01 -1.84 15.09
CA ARG A 66 -0.73 -1.79 13.80
C ARG A 66 -0.14 -2.82 12.84
N TRP A 67 -0.91 -3.86 12.55
CA TRP A 67 -0.60 -4.86 11.54
C TRP A 67 -1.15 -4.44 10.18
N VAL A 68 -0.36 -4.69 9.14
CA VAL A 68 -0.74 -4.45 7.74
C VAL A 68 -0.24 -5.59 6.87
N LEU A 69 -1.01 -5.89 5.82
CA LEU A 69 -0.53 -6.71 4.71
C LEU A 69 -0.18 -5.80 3.55
N VAL A 70 1.02 -5.96 2.99
CA VAL A 70 1.45 -5.28 1.77
C VAL A 70 1.57 -6.32 0.67
N ALA A 71 0.92 -6.06 -0.45
CA ALA A 71 1.02 -6.87 -1.66
C ALA A 71 1.43 -5.99 -2.84
N TRP A 72 2.17 -6.59 -3.78
CA TRP A 72 2.54 -5.94 -5.03
C TRP A 72 1.96 -6.70 -6.19
N ILE A 73 1.30 -5.97 -7.08
CA ILE A 73 0.84 -6.49 -8.37
C ILE A 73 1.94 -6.19 -9.38
N THR A 74 2.44 -7.24 -10.05
CA THR A 74 3.55 -7.16 -11.00
C THR A 74 3.09 -7.43 -12.42
N GLY A 75 3.94 -7.09 -13.38
CA GLY A 75 3.78 -7.48 -14.77
C GLY A 75 4.92 -6.97 -15.64
N PRO A 76 4.92 -7.29 -16.94
CA PRO A 76 5.96 -6.85 -17.87
C PRO A 76 6.03 -5.32 -17.92
N ALA A 77 7.22 -4.77 -18.20
CA ALA A 77 7.39 -3.36 -18.55
C ALA A 77 6.36 -2.90 -19.62
N TRP A 78 5.90 -1.65 -19.49
CA TRP A 78 4.97 -1.06 -20.45
C TRP A 78 5.59 -1.03 -21.86
N ARG A 79 4.78 -1.25 -22.90
CA ARG A 79 5.19 -1.22 -24.30
C ARG A 79 4.57 -0.01 -24.99
#